data_AF-B5IME8-F1
#
_entry.id   AF-B5IME8-F1
#
_cell.length_a   1.000
_cell.length_b   1.000
_cell.length_c   1.000
_cell.angle_alpha   90.00
_cell.angle_beta   90.00
_cell.angle_gamma   90.00
#
_symmetry.space_group_name_H-M   'P 1'
#
loop_
_entity.id
_entity.type
_entity.pdbx_description
1 polymer ?
#
loop_
_entity_poly.entity_id
_entity_poly.type
_entity_poly.pdbx_seq_one_letter_code
_entity_poly.pdbx_strand_id
1 'polypeptide(L)'
;MEPRRSPERPEPTWPDQGLGRHPSNVVELLQPGSFVKLRNQPSDLPPFQLIQCRGGRCWVRQQSWGQLVQWEVAHRQLTAAA
;
A
#
# COMPACT_ATOMS: atom_id res chain seq x y z
N MET A 1 2.48 -47.59 47.65
CA MET A 1 3.10 -46.30 47.29
C MET A 1 3.71 -46.46 45.91
N GLU A 2 3.00 -46.04 44.87
CA GLU A 2 3.49 -46.01 43.49
C GLU A 2 3.30 -44.58 42.96
N PRO A 3 4.31 -43.98 42.32
CA PRO A 3 4.18 -42.65 41.76
C PRO A 3 3.34 -42.71 40.48
N ARG A 4 2.28 -41.92 40.43
CA ARG A 4 1.44 -41.75 39.24
C ARG A 4 2.29 -41.13 38.12
N ARG A 5 2.53 -41.86 37.03
CA ARG A 5 3.09 -41.29 35.80
C ARG A 5 2.04 -40.41 35.14
N SER A 6 2.38 -39.15 34.91
CA SER A 6 1.59 -38.22 34.09
C SER A 6 1.56 -38.69 32.64
N PRO A 7 0.44 -38.54 31.92
CA PRO A 7 0.42 -38.77 30.48
C PRO A 7 1.18 -37.65 29.77
N GLU A 8 2.12 -38.03 28.92
CA GLU A 8 2.97 -37.15 28.13
C GLU A 8 2.10 -36.40 27.10
N ARG A 9 2.12 -35.06 27.16
CA ARG A 9 1.35 -34.21 26.24
C ARG A 9 2.07 -34.19 24.88
N PRO A 10 1.41 -34.52 23.76
CA PRO A 10 2.06 -34.43 22.46
C PRO A 10 2.37 -32.96 22.14
N GLU A 11 3.60 -32.69 21.68
CA GLU A 11 4.03 -31.37 21.23
C GLU A 11 3.27 -30.98 19.95
N PRO A 12 2.86 -29.71 19.81
CA PRO A 12 2.27 -29.23 18.57
C PRO A 12 3.36 -29.12 17.50
N THR A 13 3.38 -30.06 16.56
CA THR A 13 4.13 -29.94 15.31
C THR A 13 3.50 -28.85 14.45
N TRP A 14 3.98 -27.62 14.60
CA TRP A 14 3.67 -26.56 13.65
C TRP A 14 4.38 -26.88 12.33
N PRO A 15 3.69 -26.85 11.17
CA PRO A 15 4.40 -26.91 9.91
C PRO A 15 5.34 -25.71 9.85
N ASP A 16 6.60 -25.96 9.52
CA ASP A 16 7.58 -24.93 9.18
C ASP A 16 6.96 -24.05 8.09
N GLN A 17 6.38 -22.94 8.52
CA GLN A 17 5.87 -21.91 7.62
C GLN A 17 7.11 -21.18 7.13
N GLY A 18 7.79 -21.83 6.19
CA GLY A 18 8.89 -21.29 5.42
C GLY A 18 8.53 -19.85 5.07
N LEU A 19 9.39 -18.96 5.55
CA LEU A 19 9.33 -17.51 5.44
C LEU A 19 8.73 -17.12 4.09
N GLY A 20 7.40 -16.95 4.06
CA GLY A 20 6.70 -16.54 2.88
C GLY A 20 7.25 -15.17 2.55
N ARG A 21 8.13 -15.11 1.54
CA ARG A 21 8.49 -13.84 0.91
C ARG A 21 7.17 -13.24 0.50
N HIS A 22 6.65 -12.32 1.32
CA HIS A 22 5.65 -11.39 0.87
C HIS A 22 6.20 -10.87 -0.46
N PRO A 23 5.45 -10.97 -1.57
CA PRO A 23 5.87 -10.32 -2.79
C PRO A 23 6.10 -8.88 -2.34
N SER A 24 7.35 -8.43 -2.42
CA SER A 24 7.71 -7.03 -2.29
C SER A 24 6.68 -6.33 -3.15
N ASN A 25 5.70 -5.68 -2.53
CA ASN A 25 4.64 -4.96 -3.23
C ASN A 25 5.42 -3.97 -4.07
N VAL A 26 5.58 -4.27 -5.36
CA VAL A 26 6.25 -3.40 -6.31
C VAL A 26 5.26 -2.27 -6.52
N VAL A 27 5.26 -1.35 -5.56
CA VAL A 27 4.53 -0.11 -5.64
C VAL A 27 5.22 0.64 -6.75
N GLU A 28 4.53 0.76 -7.88
CA GLU A 28 4.96 1.61 -8.99
C GLU A 28 5.35 2.96 -8.39
N LEU A 29 6.65 3.30 -8.49
CA LEU A 29 7.23 4.37 -7.70
C LEU A 29 6.83 5.70 -8.32
N LEU A 30 5.64 6.18 -7.96
CA LEU A 30 5.17 7.50 -8.35
C LEU A 30 6.07 8.53 -7.68
N GLN A 31 6.81 9.29 -8.51
CA GLN A 31 7.79 10.25 -8.02
C GLN A 31 7.10 11.55 -7.62
N PRO A 32 7.43 12.15 -6.46
CA PRO A 32 7.02 13.51 -6.12
C PRO A 32 7.28 14.48 -7.27
N GLY A 33 6.30 15.34 -7.57
CA GLY A 33 6.35 16.29 -8.67
C GLY A 33 5.86 15.76 -10.01
N SER A 34 5.71 14.44 -10.17
CA SER A 34 5.15 13.84 -11.38
C SER A 34 3.65 14.12 -11.54
N PHE A 35 3.15 13.97 -12.76
CA PHE A 35 1.73 14.06 -13.05
C PHE A 35 1.08 12.67 -13.00
N VAL A 36 -0.09 12.60 -12.38
CA VAL A 36 -0.84 11.37 -12.14
C VAL A 36 -2.30 11.59 -12.50
N LYS A 37 -2.97 10.51 -12.90
CA LYS A 37 -4.42 10.47 -13.14
C LYS A 37 -5.08 9.53 -12.14
N LEU A 38 -6.34 9.79 -11.83
CA LEU A 38 -7.17 8.83 -11.11
C LEU A 38 -7.63 7.74 -12.10
N ARG A 39 -7.73 6.48 -11.66
CA ARG A 39 -8.18 5.37 -12.53
C ARG A 39 -9.53 5.62 -13.21
N ASN A 40 -10.45 6.30 -12.52
CA ASN A 40 -11.76 6.66 -13.03
C ASN A 40 -11.88 8.17 -13.28
N GLN A 41 -10.78 8.81 -13.67
CA GLN A 41 -10.77 10.23 -13.99
C GLN A 41 -11.57 10.49 -15.28
N PRO A 42 -12.53 11.44 -15.28
CA PRO A 42 -13.17 11.86 -16.52
C PRO A 42 -12.15 12.51 -17.46
N SER A 43 -12.34 12.34 -18.77
CA SER A 43 -11.43 12.81 -19.83
C SER A 43 -11.16 14.31 -19.78
N ASP A 44 -12.14 15.08 -19.34
CA ASP A 44 -12.10 16.55 -19.29
C ASP A 44 -11.33 17.10 -18.08
N LEU A 45 -10.95 16.22 -17.14
CA LEU A 45 -10.15 16.61 -15.99
C LEU A 45 -8.66 16.52 -16.35
N PRO A 46 -7.85 17.56 -16.12
CA PRO A 46 -6.42 17.49 -16.33
C PRO A 46 -5.73 16.57 -15.30
N PRO A 47 -4.50 16.11 -15.58
CA PRO A 47 -3.70 15.36 -14.61
C PRO A 47 -3.48 16.16 -13.31
N PHE A 48 -3.38 15.44 -12.20
CA PHE A 48 -2.97 16.01 -10.92
C PHE A 48 -1.46 15.95 -10.76
N GLN A 49 -0.88 16.88 -10.01
CA GLN A 49 0.50 16.78 -9.59
C GLN A 49 0.60 15.99 -8.29
N LEU A 50 1.48 14.99 -8.27
CA LEU A 50 1.81 14.24 -7.07
C LEU A 50 2.69 15.10 -6.15
N ILE A 51 2.30 15.23 -4.88
CA ILE A 51 3.10 15.92 -3.87
C ILE A 51 4.03 14.92 -3.18
N GLN A 52 3.46 13.84 -2.63
CA GLN A 52 4.20 12.81 -1.91
C GLN A 52 3.35 11.55 -1.73
N CYS A 53 4.00 10.42 -1.48
CA CYS A 53 3.32 9.19 -1.05
C CYS A 53 3.89 8.71 0.28
N ARG A 54 3.01 8.38 1.23
CA ARG A 54 3.35 7.87 2.56
C ARG A 54 2.39 6.76 2.98
N GLY A 55 2.92 5.57 3.23
CA GLY A 55 2.14 4.44 3.75
C GLY A 55 0.99 3.98 2.82
N GLY A 56 1.21 3.95 1.50
CA GLY A 56 0.20 3.51 0.52
C GLY A 56 -0.86 4.56 0.16
N ARG A 57 -0.74 5.78 0.70
CA ARG A 57 -1.55 6.93 0.34
C ARG A 57 -0.67 8.01 -0.26
N CYS A 58 -1.25 8.77 -1.19
CA CYS A 58 -0.56 9.77 -1.95
C CYS A 58 -1.35 11.07 -1.90
N TRP A 59 -0.65 12.18 -1.77
CA TRP A 59 -1.24 13.51 -1.79
C TRP A 59 -1.06 14.08 -3.17
N VAL A 60 -2.15 14.54 -3.76
CA VAL A 60 -2.16 15.14 -5.09
C VAL A 60 -2.79 16.53 -5.03
N ARG A 61 -2.48 17.35 -6.02
CA ARG A 61 -3.12 18.66 -6.21
C ARG A 61 -3.41 18.93 -7.67
N GLN A 62 -4.39 19.78 -7.91
CA GLN A 62 -4.65 20.33 -9.25
C GLN A 62 -4.04 21.73 -9.35
N GLN A 63 -3.37 22.04 -10.45
CA GLN A 63 -2.72 23.34 -10.68
C GLN A 63 -3.69 24.52 -10.75
N SER A 64 -4.97 24.26 -11.08
CA SER A 64 -6.03 25.27 -11.11
C SER A 64 -6.68 25.49 -9.75
N TRP A 65 -6.37 24.68 -8.74
CA TRP A 65 -6.84 24.91 -7.37
C TRP A 65 -5.89 25.84 -6.61
N GLY A 66 -6.36 26.39 -5.49
CA GLY A 66 -5.51 27.15 -4.58
C GLY A 66 -4.31 26.31 -4.13
N GLN A 67 -3.14 26.93 -3.95
CA GLN A 67 -1.87 26.25 -3.66
C GLN A 67 -1.91 25.34 -2.42
N LEU A 68 -2.82 25.62 -1.48
CA LEU A 68 -3.01 24.88 -0.24
C LEU A 68 -4.01 23.72 -0.37
N VAL A 69 -4.72 23.61 -1.48
CA VAL A 69 -5.70 22.55 -1.72
C VAL A 69 -4.95 21.29 -2.15
N GLN A 70 -4.94 20.31 -1.26
CA GLN A 70 -4.32 19.00 -1.47
C GLN A 70 -5.35 17.93 -1.11
N TRP A 71 -5.28 16.79 -1.79
CA TRP A 71 -6.20 15.69 -1.57
C TRP A 71 -5.43 14.38 -1.39
N GLU A 72 -5.75 13.65 -0.32
CA GLU A 72 -5.29 12.28 -0.11
C GLU A 72 -6.05 11.28 -0.99
N VAL A 73 -5.30 10.41 -1.66
CA VAL A 73 -5.83 9.33 -2.48
C VAL A 73 -5.03 8.05 -2.26
N ALA A 74 -5.67 6.89 -2.38
CA ALA A 74 -4.97 5.62 -2.30
C ALA A 74 -4.04 5.45 -3.50
N HIS A 75 -2.79 5.00 -3.28
CA HIS A 75 -1.82 4.80 -4.36
C HIS A 75 -2.36 3.91 -5.49
N ARG A 76 -3.10 2.85 -5.13
CA ARG A 76 -3.76 1.92 -6.09
C ARG A 76 -4.78 2.58 -7.03
N GLN A 77 -5.26 3.78 -6.69
CA GLN A 77 -6.20 4.55 -7.51
C GLN A 77 -5.51 5.54 -8.45
N LEU A 78 -4.18 5.68 -8.33
CA LEU A 78 -3.38 6.57 -9.15
C LEU A 78 -2.65 5.79 -10.22
N THR A 79 -2.49 6.43 -11.38
CA THR A 79 -1.69 5.95 -12.51
C THR A 79 -0.83 7.09 -13.02
N ALA A 80 0.40 6.80 -13.47
CA ALA A 80 1.24 7.82 -14.10
C ALA A 80 0.53 8.43 -15.32
N ALA A 81 0.58 9.75 -15.46
CA ALA A 81 0.17 10.43 -16.69
C ALA A 81 1.39 10.42 -17.63
N ALA A 82 1.35 9.56 -18.65
CA ALA A 82 2.35 9.53 -19.72
C ALA A 82 2.36 10.84 -20.52
#